data_AF-A0A521B4W9-F1
#
_entry.id   AF-A0A521B4W9-F1
#
_cell.length_a   1.000
_cell.length_b   1.000
_cell.length_c   1.000
_cell.angle_alpha   90.00
_cell.angle_beta   90.00
_cell.angle_gamma   90.00
#
_symmetry.space_group_name_H-M   'P 1'
#
loop_
_entity.id
_entity.type
_entity.pdbx_description
1 polymer ?
#
loop_
_entity_poly.entity_id
_entity_poly.type
_entity_poly.pdbx_seq_one_letter_code
_entity_poly.pdbx_strand_id
1 'polypeptide(L)' 'MIRCERCMAEEGKKHPIGNYEVKVQEVTIEDTKRLLCQKCTAREQAKARKKNAALNKSAFQRIFGRIFN' A
#
# COMPACT_ATOMS: atom_id res chain seq x y z
N MET A 1 14.08 -11.51 15.80
CA MET A 1 14.49 -10.52 14.77
C MET A 1 13.23 -10.06 14.05
N ILE A 2 12.94 -8.76 14.07
CA ILE A 2 11.78 -8.19 13.40
C ILE A 2 12.11 -8.01 11.91
N ARG A 3 11.23 -8.46 11.02
CA ARG A 3 11.41 -8.34 9.56
C ARG A 3 10.09 -7.95 8.90
N CYS A 4 10.19 -7.22 7.80
CA CYS A 4 9.04 -6.88 6.98
C CYS A 4 8.43 -8.15 6.37
N GLU A 5 7.15 -8.42 6.61
CA GLU A 5 6.45 -9.59 6.08
C GLU A 5 6.37 -9.60 4.54
N ARG A 6 6.53 -8.44 3.90
CA ARG A 6 6.39 -8.29 2.46
C ARG A 6 7.69 -8.36 1.68
N CYS A 7 8.73 -7.66 2.15
CA CYS A 7 10.02 -7.62 1.45
C CYS A 7 11.13 -8.39 2.18
N MET A 8 10.80 -9.01 3.32
CA MET A 8 11.73 -9.76 4.18
C MET A 8 12.93 -8.96 4.70
N ALA A 9 12.92 -7.64 4.53
CA ALA A 9 13.96 -6.77 5.03
C ALA A 9 13.94 -6.76 6.57
N GLU A 10 15.10 -6.98 7.17
CA GLU A 10 15.27 -7.03 8.62
C GLU A 10 15.39 -5.62 9.20
N GLU A 11 14.75 -5.41 10.34
CA GLU A 11 14.84 -4.15 11.09
C GLU A 11 16.28 -3.84 11.51
N GLY A 12 16.67 -2.57 11.41
CA GLY A 12 18.01 -2.10 11.75
C GLY A 12 19.10 -2.44 10.73
N LYS A 13 18.77 -3.20 9.67
CA LYS A 13 19.68 -3.42 8.53
C LYS A 13 19.44 -2.39 7.43
N LYS A 14 20.44 -2.21 6.56
CA LYS A 14 20.29 -1.41 5.35
C LYS A 14 19.44 -2.16 4.34
N HIS A 15 18.46 -1.48 3.73
CA HIS A 15 17.61 -2.10 2.74
C HIS A 15 18.41 -2.39 1.45
N PRO A 16 18.22 -3.54 0.78
CA PRO A 16 19.00 -3.89 -0.41
C PRO A 16 18.75 -2.95 -1.60
N ILE A 17 17.52 -2.42 -1.70
CA ILE A 17 17.10 -1.55 -2.82
C ILE A 17 17.41 -0.07 -2.57
N GLY A 18 17.73 0.32 -1.34
CA GLY A 18 18.03 1.72 -1.04
C GLY A 18 18.86 1.80 0.23
N ASN A 19 19.88 2.63 0.20
CA ASN A 19 20.82 2.84 1.31
C ASN A 19 20.16 3.61 2.47
N TYR A 20 19.06 3.08 2.98
CA TYR A 20 18.30 3.56 4.13
C TYR A 20 18.18 2.44 5.15
N GLU A 21 18.09 2.83 6.42
CA GLU A 21 17.86 1.91 7.52
C GLU A 21 16.42 1.41 7.48
N VAL A 22 16.25 0.10 7.55
CA VAL A 22 14.94 -0.55 7.55
C VAL A 22 14.33 -0.37 8.92
N LYS A 23 13.25 0.41 8.97
CA LYS A 23 12.36 0.50 10.13
C LYS A 23 11.10 -0.29 9.84
N VAL A 24 10.83 -1.29 10.67
CA VAL A 24 9.61 -2.10 10.60
C VAL A 24 8.63 -1.56 11.62
N GLN A 25 7.37 -1.45 11.23
CA GLN A 25 6.30 -1.00 12.11
C GLN A 25 5.09 -1.90 11.94
N GLU A 26 4.35 -2.08 13.03
CA GLU A 26 3.03 -2.71 12.97
C GLU A 26 2.05 -1.74 12.30
N VAL A 27 1.33 -2.23 11.30
CA VAL A 27 0.30 -1.49 10.59
C VAL A 27 -0.94 -2.35 10.42
N THR A 28 -2.09 -1.77 10.76
CA THR A 28 -3.40 -2.40 10.58
C THR A 28 -3.90 -2.13 9.16
N ILE A 29 -4.07 -3.19 8.38
CA ILE A 29 -4.64 -3.15 7.02
C ILE A 29 -5.88 -4.04 7.03
N GLU A 30 -7.06 -3.46 6.77
CA GLU A 30 -8.32 -4.21 6.67
C GLU A 30 -8.51 -5.18 7.87
N ASP A 31 -8.39 -4.64 9.10
CA ASP A 31 -8.45 -5.37 10.39
C ASP A 31 -7.33 -6.38 10.69
N THR A 32 -6.37 -6.58 9.78
CA THR A 32 -5.21 -7.43 10.04
C THR A 32 -3.99 -6.60 10.39
N LYS A 33 -3.38 -6.89 11.54
CA LYS A 33 -2.08 -6.32 11.92
C LYS A 33 -0.96 -7.00 11.13
N ARG A 34 -0.13 -6.21 10.47
CA ARG A 34 1.03 -6.69 9.69
C ARG A 34 2.30 -5.92 10.04
N LEU A 35 3.43 -6.60 10.04
CA LEU A 35 4.74 -5.98 10.27
C LEU A 35 5.35 -5.58 8.94
N LEU A 36 5.28 -4.30 8.61
CA LEU A 36 5.74 -3.78 7.32
C LEU A 36 6.83 -2.73 7.52
N CYS A 37 7.80 -2.71 6.61
CA CYS A 37 8.74 -1.60 6.54
C CYS A 37 8.06 -0.33 5.99
N GLN A 38 8.61 0.85 6.29
CA GLN A 38 8.08 2.15 5.84
C GLN A 38 7.71 2.18 4.34
N LYS A 39 8.55 1.62 3.46
CA LYS A 39 8.26 1.55 2.02
C LYS A 39 7.10 0.62 1.67
N CYS A 40 7.01 -0.53 2.31
CA CYS A 40 5.91 -1.48 2.09
C CYS A 40 4.59 -0.93 2.63
N THR A 41 4.63 -0.26 3.78
CA THR A 41 3.50 0.48 4.36
C THR A 41 2.99 1.54 3.38
N ALA A 42 3.88 2.40 2.87
CA ALA A 42 3.52 3.43 1.91
C ALA A 42 2.90 2.84 0.62
N ARG A 43 3.42 1.69 0.14
CA ARG A 43 2.86 0.98 -1.02
C ARG A 43 1.46 0.44 -0.76
N GLU A 44 1.20 -0.15 0.41
CA GLU A 44 -0.14 -0.64 0.75
C GLU A 44 -1.14 0.52 0.89
N GLN A 45 -0.76 1.61 1.54
CA GLN A 45 -1.60 2.81 1.61
C GLN A 45 -1.88 3.41 0.22
N ALA A 46 -0.88 3.46 -0.66
CA ALA A 46 -1.07 3.90 -2.04
C ALA A 46 -2.01 2.96 -2.82
N LYS A 47 -1.95 1.64 -2.57
CA LYS A 47 -2.86 0.67 -3.18
C LYS A 47 -4.30 0.85 -2.68
N ALA A 48 -4.49 1.09 -1.38
CA ALA A 48 -5.80 1.42 -0.80
C ALA A 48 -6.38 2.71 -1.41
N ARG A 49 -5.55 3.76 -1.58
CA ARG A 49 -5.97 5.00 -2.27
C ARG A 49 -6.36 4.77 -3.73
N LYS A 50 -5.62 3.91 -4.46
CA LYS A 50 -5.95 3.56 -5.85
C LYS A 50 -7.27 2.79 -5.98
N LYS A 51 -7.61 1.89 -5.05
CA LYS A 51 -8.92 1.22 -5.03
C LYS A 51 -10.07 2.26 -4.93
N ASN A 52 -9.93 3.25 -4.06
CA ASN A 52 -10.92 4.34 -3.92
C ASN A 52 -11.00 5.24 -5.17
N ALA A 53 -9.87 5.51 -5.83
CA ALA A 53 -9.86 6.27 -7.09
C ALA A 53 -10.49 5.50 -8.27
N ALA A 54 -10.33 4.17 -8.31
CA ALA A 54 -10.93 3.32 -9.35
C ALA A 54 -12.46 3.24 -9.22
N LEU A 55 -12.99 3.19 -7.99
CA LEU A 55 -14.44 3.22 -7.73
C LEU A 55 -15.08 4.52 -8.25
N ASN A 56 -14.43 5.68 -8.08
CA ASN A 56 -14.94 6.96 -8.54
C ASN A 56 -14.93 7.13 -10.07
N LYS A 57 -13.99 6.51 -10.80
CA LYS A 57 -14.02 6.53 -12.28
C LYS A 57 -15.17 5.70 -12.86
N SER A 58 -15.57 4.61 -12.19
CA SER A 58 -16.66 3.76 -12.66
C SER A 58 -18.05 4.39 -12.47
N ALA A 59 -18.23 5.23 -11.45
CA ALA A 59 -19.48 5.98 -11.24
C ALA A 59 -19.69 7.07 -12.31
N PHE A 60 -18.63 7.79 -12.70
CA PHE A 60 -18.73 8.87 -13.70
C PHE A 60 -19.05 8.36 -15.11
N GLN A 61 -18.51 7.20 -15.50
CA GLN A 61 -18.78 6.59 -16.82
C GLN A 61 -20.22 6.08 -16.96
N ARG A 62 -20.87 5.67 -15.86
CA ARG A 62 -22.29 5.26 -15.87
C ARG A 62 -23.26 6.44 -15.98
N ILE A 63 -22.89 7.62 -15.50
CA ILE A 63 -23.75 8.81 -15.54
C ILE A 63 -23.73 9.46 -16.93
N PHE A 64 -22.57 9.54 -17.59
CA PHE A 64 -22.45 10.19 -18.90
C PHE A 64 -22.57 9.24 -20.11
N GLY A 65 -22.53 7.92 -19.92
CA GLY A 65 -22.64 6.94 -21.01
C GLY A 65 -24.05 6.65 -21.55
N ARG A 66 -25.10 7.28 -21.00
CA ARG A 66 -26.50 7.03 -21.39
C ARG A 66 -27.18 8.20 -22.13
N ILE A 67 -26.45 9.28 -22.41
CA ILE A 67 -27.01 10.48 -23.08
C ILE A 67 -26.71 10.51 -24.60
N PHE A 68 -25.81 9.65 -25.09
CA PHE A 68 -25.48 9.53 -26.52
C PHE A 68 -25.88 8.15 -27.09
N ASN A 69 -27.14 7.75 -26.96
CA ASN A 69 -27.73 6.73 -27.83
C ASN A 69 -28.99 7.29 -28.49
#